data_AF-A0A9C9KTN2-F1
#
_entry.id   AF-A0A9C9KTN2-F1
#
_cell.length_a   1.000
_cell.length_b   1.000
_cell.length_c   1.000
_cell.angle_alpha   90.00
_cell.angle_beta   90.00
_cell.angle_gamma   90.00
#
_symmetry.space_group_name_H-M   'P 1'
#
loop_
_entity.id
_entity.type
_entity.pdbx_description
1 polymer ?
#
loop_
_entity_poly.entity_id
_entity_poly.type
_entity_poly.pdbx_seq_one_letter_code
_entity_poly.pdbx_strand_id
1 'polypeptide(L)'
;TSFLADERERDRADIDQDTMTVVEWLEGSYPNFFFSVAMSEIEAFTKRCAAISNHKDYEEFIDQYGVRRTDPAFWELADWFQDEFARNQPVRSGLFDLNRYQNR
;
A
#
# COMPACT_ATOMS: atom_id res chain seq x y z
N THR A 1 -5.19 5.20 3.67
CA THR A 1 -4.58 6.41 3.08
C THR A 1 -3.94 6.02 1.76
N SER A 2 -4.64 6.26 0.65
CA SER A 2 -4.17 5.97 -0.71
C SER A 2 -3.05 6.95 -1.13
N PHE A 3 -2.18 6.55 -2.06
CA PHE A 3 -1.13 7.41 -2.67
C PHE A 3 -1.62 8.81 -3.06
N LEU A 4 -2.88 8.95 -3.50
CA LEU A 4 -3.50 10.23 -3.87
C LEU A 4 -4.51 10.77 -2.86
N ALA A 5 -4.93 9.97 -1.88
CA ALA A 5 -5.94 10.38 -0.91
C ALA A 5 -5.35 11.21 0.24
N ASP A 6 -4.08 11.01 0.56
CA ASP A 6 -3.35 11.87 1.52
C ASP A 6 -3.12 13.28 0.93
N GLU A 7 -3.01 13.40 -0.40
CA GLU A 7 -2.78 14.67 -1.10
C GLU A 7 -3.92 15.69 -0.93
N ARG A 8 -5.17 15.25 -0.71
CA ARG A 8 -6.33 16.16 -0.65
C ARG A 8 -6.42 16.97 0.64
N GLU A 9 -5.73 16.54 1.70
CA GLU A 9 -5.65 17.23 2.99
C GLU A 9 -4.32 18.00 3.16
N ARG A 10 -3.37 17.85 2.23
CA ARG A 10 -2.07 18.54 2.26
C ARG A 10 -2.09 19.84 1.47
N ASP A 11 -1.25 20.79 1.88
CA ASP A 11 -1.02 22.01 1.11
C ASP A 11 -0.42 21.62 -0.26
N ARG A 12 -1.09 22.00 -1.35
CA ARG A 12 -0.71 21.59 -2.71
C ARG A 12 0.67 22.08 -3.11
N ALA A 13 1.21 23.09 -2.42
CA ALA A 13 2.54 23.62 -2.66
C ALA A 13 3.68 22.67 -2.26
N ASP A 14 3.43 21.68 -1.40
CA ASP A 14 4.47 20.76 -0.89
C ASP A 14 4.56 19.44 -1.68
N ILE A 15 3.56 19.14 -2.52
CA ILE A 15 3.51 17.90 -3.34
C ILE A 15 4.74 17.79 -4.26
N ASP A 16 5.20 18.92 -4.80
CA ASP A 16 6.39 18.97 -5.66
C ASP A 16 7.69 18.57 -4.93
N GLN A 17 7.67 18.49 -3.59
CA GLN A 17 8.80 18.08 -2.75
C GLN A 17 8.57 16.71 -2.08
N ASP A 18 7.46 16.05 -2.36
CA ASP A 18 7.20 14.71 -1.83
C ASP A 18 8.26 13.72 -2.33
N THR A 19 8.69 12.83 -1.43
CA THR A 19 9.63 11.76 -1.74
C THR A 19 9.04 10.43 -1.30
N MET A 20 9.44 9.35 -1.99
CA MET A 20 9.07 7.98 -1.61
C MET A 20 10.26 7.29 -0.96
N THR A 21 10.05 6.75 0.24
CA THR A 21 11.03 5.90 0.92
C THR A 21 10.64 4.44 0.75
N VAL A 22 11.58 3.60 0.32
CA VAL A 22 11.42 2.15 0.27
C VAL A 22 12.35 1.56 1.32
N VAL A 23 11.79 0.72 2.19
CA VAL A 23 12.52 0.05 3.27
C VAL A 23 12.52 -1.45 3.05
N GLU A 24 13.49 -2.13 3.64
CA GLU A 24 13.49 -3.59 3.71
C GLU A 24 12.46 -4.03 4.76
N TRP A 25 11.53 -4.91 4.37
CA TRP A 25 10.45 -5.42 5.21
C TRP A 25 9.41 -4.37 5.67
N LEU A 26 8.62 -4.76 6.67
CA LEU A 26 7.46 -4.03 7.16
C LEU A 26 7.89 -3.00 8.21
N GLU A 27 7.39 -1.78 8.09
CA GLU A 27 7.64 -0.67 9.02
C GLU A 27 6.31 -0.06 9.46
N GLY A 28 6.11 0.02 10.78
CA GLY A 28 4.89 0.56 11.39
C GLY A 28 3.72 -0.41 11.48
N SER A 29 2.65 0.03 12.15
CA SER A 29 1.48 -0.79 12.48
C SER A 29 0.20 -0.33 11.76
N TYR A 30 0.29 0.63 10.85
CA TYR A 30 -0.88 1.27 10.20
C TYR A 30 -0.81 1.11 8.68
N PRO A 31 -0.96 -0.12 8.15
CA PRO A 31 -0.94 -0.33 6.71
C PRO A 31 -2.11 0.44 6.07
N ASN A 32 -1.79 1.11 4.97
CA ASN A 32 -2.71 2.02 4.30
C ASN A 32 -3.42 1.37 3.12
N PHE A 33 -2.74 0.44 2.43
CA PHE A 33 -3.23 -0.35 1.32
C PHE A 33 -2.26 -1.52 1.03
N PHE A 34 -2.78 -2.68 0.62
CA PHE A 34 -1.99 -3.85 0.22
C PHE A 34 -1.97 -3.99 -1.29
N PHE A 35 -0.81 -4.40 -1.80
CA PHE A 35 -0.62 -4.80 -3.19
C PHE A 35 -0.18 -6.27 -3.23
N SER A 36 -0.71 -7.02 -4.19
CA SER A 36 -0.27 -8.38 -4.49
C SER A 36 0.22 -8.41 -5.93
N VAL A 37 1.50 -8.70 -6.12
CA VAL A 37 2.17 -8.57 -7.42
C VAL A 37 2.99 -9.82 -7.69
N ALA A 38 2.79 -10.43 -8.86
CA ALA A 38 3.64 -11.52 -9.28
C ALA A 38 5.07 -11.03 -9.49
N MET A 39 6.07 -11.83 -9.08
CA MET A 39 7.48 -11.44 -9.22
C MET A 39 7.87 -11.10 -10.67
N SER A 40 7.26 -11.78 -11.65
CA SER A 40 7.46 -11.50 -13.08
C SER A 40 6.93 -10.13 -13.54
N GLU A 41 6.09 -9.47 -12.75
CA GLU A 41 5.44 -8.21 -13.10
C GLU A 41 6.03 -7.00 -12.37
N ILE A 42 7.03 -7.18 -11.49
CA ILE A 42 7.59 -6.11 -10.65
C ILE A 42 8.14 -4.94 -11.48
N GLU A 43 8.78 -5.19 -12.63
CA GLU A 43 9.21 -4.10 -13.52
C GLU A 43 8.04 -3.32 -14.11
N ALA A 44 6.93 -3.99 -14.45
CA ALA A 44 5.76 -3.32 -14.99
C ALA A 44 5.01 -2.56 -13.89
N PHE A 45 4.92 -3.15 -12.70
CA PHE A 45 4.33 -2.54 -11.50
C PHE A 45 5.03 -1.22 -11.15
N THR A 46 6.36 -1.22 -11.03
CA THR A 46 7.13 -0.02 -10.69
C THR A 46 6.99 1.08 -11.74
N LYS A 47 7.04 0.73 -13.03
CA LYS A 47 6.81 1.68 -14.14
C LYS A 47 5.41 2.29 -14.09
N ARG A 48 4.37 1.47 -13.85
CA ARG A 48 2.98 1.95 -13.75
C ARG A 48 2.80 2.83 -12.52
N CYS A 49 3.34 2.43 -11.38
CA CYS A 49 3.30 3.20 -10.14
C CYS A 49 3.92 4.60 -10.31
N ALA A 50 5.09 4.68 -10.96
CA ALA A 50 5.76 5.95 -11.21
C ALA A 50 5.07 6.82 -12.27
N ALA A 51 4.18 6.25 -13.08
CA ALA A 51 3.45 6.96 -14.12
C ALA A 51 2.09 7.51 -13.66
N ILE A 52 1.66 7.21 -12.42
CA ILE A 52 0.41 7.72 -11.86
C ILE A 52 0.51 9.24 -11.75
N SER A 53 -0.33 9.94 -12.50
CA SER A 53 -0.34 11.41 -12.56
C SER A 53 -1.69 12.01 -12.16
N ASN A 54 -2.73 11.17 -12.14
CA ASN A 54 -4.09 11.59 -11.86
C ASN A 54 -4.90 10.44 -11.25
N HIS A 55 -6.12 10.76 -10.83
CA HIS A 55 -6.99 9.80 -10.14
C HIS A 55 -7.34 8.57 -10.98
N LYS A 56 -7.52 8.73 -12.30
CA LYS A 56 -7.86 7.63 -13.18
C LYS A 56 -6.70 6.64 -13.32
N ASP A 57 -5.47 7.14 -13.49
CA ASP A 57 -4.28 6.29 -13.54
C ASP A 57 -4.14 5.46 -12.25
N TYR A 58 -4.47 6.08 -11.11
CA TYR A 58 -4.45 5.41 -9.82
C TYR A 58 -5.52 4.32 -9.69
N GLU A 59 -6.75 4.59 -10.15
CA GLU A 59 -7.82 3.57 -10.15
C GLU A 59 -7.42 2.36 -11.02
N GLU A 60 -6.90 2.60 -12.22
CA GLU A 60 -6.41 1.53 -13.11
C GLU A 60 -5.26 0.73 -12.47
N PHE A 61 -4.38 1.40 -11.73
CA PHE A 61 -3.30 0.75 -10.99
C PHE A 61 -3.81 -0.13 -9.84
N ILE A 62 -4.76 0.37 -9.06
CA ILE A 62 -5.37 -0.39 -7.95
C ILE A 62 -6.21 -1.55 -8.47
N ASP A 63 -6.92 -1.39 -9.57
CA ASP A 63 -7.71 -2.47 -10.16
C ASP A 63 -6.83 -3.63 -10.65
N GLN A 64 -5.57 -3.35 -11.01
CA GLN A 64 -4.63 -4.35 -11.47
C GLN A 64 -3.87 -5.05 -10.34
N TYR A 65 -3.42 -4.30 -9.32
CA TYR A 65 -2.48 -4.82 -8.31
C TYR A 65 -2.97 -4.72 -6.87
N GLY A 66 -4.02 -3.94 -6.64
CA GLY A 66 -4.50 -3.59 -5.33
C GLY A 66 -5.44 -4.64 -4.74
N VAL A 67 -5.32 -4.88 -3.43
CA VAL A 67 -6.23 -5.77 -2.70
C VAL A 67 -7.21 -4.94 -1.91
N ARG A 68 -8.44 -4.82 -2.40
CA ARG A 68 -9.50 -4.04 -1.75
C ARG A 68 -9.98 -4.75 -0.48
N ARG A 69 -10.53 -4.01 0.49
CA ARG A 69 -11.09 -4.62 1.72
C ARG A 69 -12.24 -5.58 1.43
N THR A 70 -12.99 -5.32 0.34
CA THR A 70 -14.07 -6.18 -0.13
C THR A 70 -13.59 -7.39 -0.91
N ASP A 71 -12.28 -7.52 -1.17
CA ASP A 71 -11.72 -8.71 -1.79
C ASP A 71 -11.87 -9.93 -0.86
N PRO A 72 -12.40 -11.08 -1.32
CA PRO A 72 -12.51 -12.28 -0.50
C PRO A 72 -11.18 -12.76 0.09
N ALA A 73 -10.05 -12.51 -0.58
CA ALA A 73 -8.71 -12.87 -0.13
C ALA A 73 -8.07 -11.83 0.81
N PHE A 74 -8.76 -10.72 1.12
CA PHE A 74 -8.21 -9.64 1.94
C PHE A 74 -7.70 -10.12 3.30
N TRP A 75 -8.50 -10.92 4.01
CA TRP A 75 -8.13 -11.38 5.36
C TRP A 75 -6.95 -12.34 5.34
N GLU A 76 -6.92 -13.26 4.36
CA GLU A 76 -5.79 -14.18 4.19
C GLU A 76 -4.48 -13.43 3.94
N LEU A 77 -4.51 -12.38 3.11
CA LEU A 77 -3.33 -11.56 2.85
C LEU A 77 -2.91 -10.73 4.09
N ALA A 78 -3.88 -10.14 4.80
CA ALA A 78 -3.59 -9.38 6.01
C ALA A 78 -2.95 -10.26 7.10
N ASP A 79 -3.47 -11.48 7.27
CA ASP A 79 -2.95 -12.47 8.20
C ASP A 79 -1.54 -12.92 7.78
N TRP A 80 -1.29 -13.11 6.47
CA TRP A 80 0.05 -13.43 5.97
C TRP A 80 1.09 -12.35 6.37
N PHE A 81 0.76 -11.07 6.19
CA PHE A 81 1.65 -9.98 6.62
C PHE A 81 1.85 -9.98 8.14
N GLN A 82 0.78 -10.19 8.92
CA GLN A 82 0.84 -10.22 10.38
C GLN A 82 1.74 -11.37 10.89
N ASP A 83 1.61 -12.54 10.28
CA ASP A 83 2.40 -13.73 10.60
C ASP A 83 3.86 -13.58 10.19
N GLU A 84 4.15 -13.02 9.01
CA GLU A 84 5.52 -12.70 8.60
C GLU A 84 6.15 -11.66 9.53
N PHE A 85 5.40 -10.63 9.94
CA PHE A 85 5.93 -9.61 10.84
C PHE A 85 6.27 -10.20 12.21
N ALA A 86 5.38 -11.03 12.76
CA ALA A 86 5.60 -11.73 14.02
C ALA A 86 6.81 -12.69 13.96
N ARG A 87 7.01 -13.37 12.83
CA ARG A 87 8.17 -14.27 12.64
C ARG A 87 9.48 -13.52 12.52
N ASN A 88 9.52 -12.43 11.74
CA ASN A 88 10.77 -11.71 11.47
C ASN A 88 11.13 -10.68 12.56
N GLN A 89 10.13 -10.08 13.22
CA GLN A 89 10.33 -9.06 14.26
C GLN A 89 9.41 -9.27 15.49
N PRO A 90 9.54 -10.39 16.23
CA PRO A 90 8.60 -10.79 17.28
C PRO A 90 8.41 -9.77 18.41
N VAL A 91 9.40 -8.92 18.67
CA VAL A 91 9.32 -7.89 19.71
C VAL A 91 8.58 -6.63 19.22
N ARG A 92 8.63 -6.34 17.91
CA ARG A 92 8.08 -5.11 17.31
C ARG A 92 6.76 -5.33 16.57
N SER A 93 6.43 -6.57 16.24
CA SER A 93 5.39 -6.89 15.25
C SER A 93 3.99 -6.36 15.59
N GLY A 94 3.68 -6.13 16.86
CA GLY A 94 2.40 -5.57 17.29
C GLY A 94 1.20 -6.22 16.61
N LEU A 95 0.11 -5.46 16.42
CA LEU A 95 -0.98 -5.82 15.54
C LEU A 95 -1.18 -4.70 14.51
N PHE A 96 -1.55 -5.06 13.29
CA PHE A 96 -1.95 -4.05 12.31
C PHE A 96 -3.29 -3.42 12.67
N ASP A 97 -3.32 -2.09 12.72
CA ASP A 97 -4.54 -1.31 12.80
C ASP A 97 -5.11 -1.09 11.39
N LEU A 98 -6.06 -1.95 11.02
CA LEU A 98 -6.75 -1.91 9.74
C LEU A 98 -7.95 -0.95 9.73
N ASN A 99 -8.18 -0.13 10.77
CA ASN A 99 -9.30 0.82 10.79
C ASN A 99 -9.14 1.93 9.73
N ARG A 100 -7.90 2.22 9.32
CA ARG A 100 -7.57 3.22 8.29
C ARG A 100 -7.48 2.65 6.87
N TYR A 101 -7.71 1.34 6.73
CA TYR A 101 -7.72 0.66 5.44
C TYR A 101 -9.00 1.00 4.68
N GLN A 102 -8.85 1.80 3.62
CA GLN A 102 -9.98 2.30 2.84
C GLN A 102 -10.33 1.34 1.71
N ASN A 103 -11.63 1.22 1.42
CA ASN A 103 -12.12 0.49 0.25
C ASN A 103 -12.27 1.46 -0.94
N ARG A 104 -11.14 1.91 -1.51
CA ARG A 104 -11.10 2.86 -2.62
C ARG A 104 -9.97 2.51 -3.57
#